data_AF-A0A7L2S744-F1
#
_entry.id   AF-A0A7L2S744-F1
#
_cell.length_a   1.000
_cell.length_b   1.000
_cell.length_c   1.000
_cell.angle_alpha   90.00
_cell.angle_beta   90.00
_cell.angle_gamma   90.00
#
_symmetry.space_group_name_H-M   'P 1'
#
loop_
_entity.id
_entity.type
_entity.pdbx_description
1 polymer ?
#
loop_
_entity_poly.entity_id
_entity_poly.type
_entity_poly.pdbx_seq_one_letter_code
_entity_poly.pdbx_strand_id
1 'polypeptide(L)'
;TAWMNQLPLLSAVEFQQAFATAFNVNILAANIHHPTLGMTGSGIYTPVKSFIYHNMESYGGKLIVAEIPVITTGYKTNLEKTPGRVSEKGKEQSPPSFYAEMMYDNFTFVPVWGEKGELQVCANTLCCYLNYRRAVLTDELYALGVFDGLHTVHGTYYVQACALVKCGGLSFSTCGQEVTDATALIDFQLWGNMSTPYIFPLLLTSGITLDFADHMGWKNNHYFLSKNRTSSGLLTAALYGRWYEKD
;
A
#
# COMPACT_ATOMS: atom_id res chain seq x y z
N THR A 1 -19.95 4.64 4.92
CA THR A 1 -19.68 4.10 3.59
C THR A 1 -20.46 2.80 3.43
N ALA A 2 -20.56 2.28 2.21
CA ALA A 2 -20.98 0.90 1.91
C ALA A 2 -19.93 0.31 0.96
N TRP A 3 -18.69 0.27 1.46
CA TRP A 3 -17.50 -0.06 0.68
C TRP A 3 -17.37 -1.58 0.54
N MET A 4 -17.28 -2.06 -0.70
CA MET A 4 -16.91 -3.43 -1.04
C MET A 4 -15.39 -3.49 -1.12
N ASN A 5 -14.78 -4.29 -0.25
CA ASN A 5 -13.33 -4.42 -0.21
C ASN A 5 -12.84 -5.07 -1.50
N GLN A 6 -11.78 -4.50 -2.08
CA GLN A 6 -11.11 -5.07 -3.24
C GLN A 6 -9.60 -5.02 -2.98
N LEU A 7 -9.02 -6.17 -2.71
CA LEU A 7 -7.58 -6.28 -2.41
C LEU A 7 -6.75 -6.28 -3.71
N PRO A 8 -5.47 -5.89 -3.66
CA PRO A 8 -4.72 -5.48 -2.47
C PRO A 8 -4.68 -3.98 -2.20
N LEU A 9 -5.31 -3.11 -3.01
CA LEU A 9 -5.11 -1.65 -2.92
C LEU A 9 -6.31 -0.86 -2.41
N LEU A 10 -7.51 -1.46 -2.40
CA LEU A 10 -8.78 -0.79 -2.10
C LEU A 10 -9.56 -1.54 -1.01
N SER A 11 -8.88 -2.04 0.02
CA SER A 11 -9.58 -2.40 1.26
C SER A 11 -10.05 -1.13 1.97
N ALA A 12 -11.26 -1.14 2.53
CA ALA A 12 -11.86 0.00 3.20
C ALA A 12 -10.96 0.56 4.29
N VAL A 13 -10.47 -0.31 5.19
CA VAL A 13 -9.64 0.11 6.33
C VAL A 13 -8.29 0.66 5.90
N GLU A 14 -7.73 0.10 4.83
CA GLU A 14 -6.43 0.45 4.28
C GLU A 14 -6.47 1.83 3.62
N PHE A 15 -7.39 2.00 2.66
CA PHE A 15 -7.47 3.22 1.87
C PHE A 15 -7.94 4.41 2.70
N GLN A 16 -8.87 4.19 3.65
CA GLN A 16 -9.34 5.24 4.55
C GLN A 16 -8.26 5.67 5.55
N GLN A 17 -7.45 4.73 6.07
CA GLN A 17 -6.26 5.10 6.86
C GLN A 17 -5.30 5.93 6.01
N ALA A 18 -4.98 5.47 4.80
CA ALA A 18 -4.04 6.19 3.93
C ALA A 18 -4.51 7.60 3.59
N PHE A 19 -5.81 7.82 3.43
CA PHE A 19 -6.39 9.16 3.28
C PHE A 19 -6.13 10.03 4.52
N ALA A 20 -6.42 9.51 5.73
CA ALA A 20 -6.21 10.23 6.98
C ALA A 20 -4.74 10.65 7.16
N THR A 21 -3.83 9.73 6.85
CA THR A 21 -2.39 9.94 6.87
C THR A 21 -1.93 10.96 5.83
N ALA A 22 -2.35 10.82 4.56
CA ALA A 22 -1.90 11.66 3.46
C ALA A 22 -2.32 13.12 3.64
N PHE A 23 -3.54 13.36 4.13
CA PHE A 23 -4.09 14.71 4.29
C PHE A 23 -3.96 15.28 5.69
N ASN A 24 -3.35 14.53 6.62
CA ASN A 24 -3.20 14.92 8.02
C ASN A 24 -4.54 15.32 8.66
N VAL A 25 -5.56 14.46 8.47
CA VAL A 25 -6.93 14.66 9.00
C VAL A 25 -7.37 13.47 9.84
N ASN A 26 -8.34 13.70 10.73
CA ASN A 26 -9.06 12.60 11.37
C ASN A 26 -10.24 12.18 10.47
N ILE A 27 -10.45 10.88 10.31
CA ILE A 27 -11.57 10.30 9.57
C ILE A 27 -12.33 9.33 10.47
N LEU A 28 -13.65 9.49 10.52
CA LEU A 28 -14.54 8.53 11.15
C LEU A 28 -15.34 7.86 10.04
N ALA A 29 -15.10 6.59 9.79
CA ALA A 29 -15.79 5.83 8.75
C ALA A 29 -16.60 4.69 9.36
N ALA A 30 -17.92 4.77 9.21
CA ALA A 30 -18.84 3.68 9.51
C ALA A 30 -19.20 2.97 8.20
N ASN A 31 -18.79 1.72 8.04
CA ASN A 31 -19.11 0.89 6.87
C ASN A 31 -20.29 -0.06 7.18
N ILE A 32 -20.99 -0.48 6.14
CA ILE A 32 -21.93 -1.59 6.23
C ILE A 32 -21.16 -2.88 6.56
N HIS A 33 -21.76 -3.72 7.39
CA HIS A 33 -21.26 -5.05 7.70
C HIS A 33 -22.12 -6.09 6.98
N HIS A 34 -21.67 -6.47 5.78
CA HIS A 34 -22.32 -7.44 4.90
C HIS A 34 -21.24 -8.33 4.25
N PRO A 35 -20.68 -9.32 4.98
CA PRO A 35 -19.54 -10.11 4.54
C PRO A 35 -19.70 -10.79 3.17
N THR A 36 -20.92 -11.24 2.83
CA THR A 36 -21.19 -11.89 1.54
C THR A 36 -21.05 -10.95 0.32
N LEU A 37 -20.99 -9.64 0.54
CA LEU A 37 -20.72 -8.63 -0.50
C LEU A 37 -19.32 -8.00 -0.34
N GLY A 38 -18.44 -8.60 0.48
CA GLY A 38 -17.13 -8.01 0.77
C GLY A 38 -17.21 -6.71 1.57
N MET A 39 -18.34 -6.39 2.19
CA MET A 39 -18.53 -5.14 2.94
C MET A 39 -18.23 -5.37 4.42
N THR A 40 -17.07 -4.92 4.85
CA THR A 40 -16.68 -4.76 6.25
C THR A 40 -15.52 -3.76 6.30
N GLY A 41 -15.06 -3.35 7.47
CA GLY A 41 -14.02 -2.34 7.59
C GLY A 41 -14.59 -0.98 7.95
N SER A 42 -14.81 -0.79 9.24
CA SER A 42 -15.10 0.52 9.84
C SER A 42 -13.91 0.96 10.68
N GLY A 43 -13.77 2.27 10.92
CA GLY A 43 -12.70 2.74 11.79
C GLY A 43 -12.73 4.21 12.13
N ILE A 44 -11.91 4.52 13.12
CA ILE A 44 -11.53 5.88 13.51
C ILE A 44 -10.04 6.00 13.17
N TYR A 45 -9.73 6.84 12.18
CA TYR A 45 -8.39 7.02 11.64
C TYR A 45 -7.88 8.40 12.02
N THR A 46 -6.70 8.45 12.60
CA THR A 46 -5.89 9.67 12.78
C THR A 46 -4.66 9.54 11.90
N PRO A 47 -3.88 10.61 11.67
CA PRO A 47 -2.72 10.55 10.79
C PRO A 47 -1.63 9.55 11.20
N VAL A 48 -1.62 9.10 12.47
CA VAL A 48 -0.58 8.23 13.03
C VAL A 48 -1.13 7.07 13.86
N LYS A 49 -2.45 6.92 13.94
CA LYS A 49 -3.10 5.87 14.74
C LYS A 49 -4.49 5.56 14.21
N SER A 50 -4.84 4.27 14.17
CA SER A 50 -6.14 3.79 13.72
C SER A 50 -6.79 2.86 14.74
N PHE A 51 -8.12 2.92 14.84
CA PHE A 51 -8.94 1.97 15.59
C PHE A 51 -9.95 1.38 14.61
N ILE A 52 -9.85 0.08 14.31
CA ILE A 52 -10.62 -0.53 13.23
C ILE A 52 -11.41 -1.75 13.66
N TYR A 53 -12.43 -2.06 12.86
CA TYR A 53 -13.12 -3.34 12.85
C TYR A 53 -13.22 -3.84 11.41
N HIS A 54 -12.64 -5.02 11.18
CA HIS A 54 -12.75 -5.76 9.93
C HIS A 54 -13.04 -7.23 10.30
N ASN A 55 -14.11 -7.81 9.76
CA ASN A 55 -14.46 -9.19 10.00
C ASN A 55 -15.28 -9.75 8.84
N MET A 56 -14.81 -10.85 8.25
CA MET A 56 -15.49 -11.51 7.13
C MET A 56 -16.23 -12.80 7.54
N GLU A 57 -16.15 -13.19 8.81
CA GLU A 57 -16.64 -14.49 9.29
C GLU A 57 -18.01 -14.40 9.98
N SER A 58 -18.24 -13.31 10.69
CA SER A 58 -19.44 -13.07 11.50
C SER A 58 -20.35 -12.05 10.84
N TYR A 59 -21.64 -12.07 11.19
CA TYR A 59 -22.64 -11.13 10.67
C TYR A 59 -23.02 -10.03 11.69
N GLY A 60 -22.40 -10.04 12.87
CA GLY A 60 -22.69 -9.07 13.93
C GLY A 60 -22.09 -7.69 13.63
N GLY A 61 -22.83 -6.64 13.99
CA GLY A 61 -22.29 -5.27 13.94
C GLY A 61 -21.24 -5.01 15.04
N LYS A 62 -20.50 -3.91 14.89
CA LYS A 62 -19.50 -3.46 15.87
C LYS A 62 -19.63 -1.96 16.15
N LEU A 63 -19.60 -1.61 17.44
CA LEU A 63 -19.37 -0.24 17.91
C LEU A 63 -17.87 -0.05 18.20
N ILE A 64 -17.29 1.03 17.67
CA ILE A 64 -15.93 1.47 17.97
C ILE A 64 -16.04 2.81 18.69
N VAL A 65 -15.38 2.93 19.85
CA VAL A 65 -15.29 4.17 20.61
C VAL A 65 -13.82 4.41 20.91
N ALA A 66 -13.33 5.60 20.63
CA ALA A 66 -11.97 6.01 20.93
C ALA A 66 -11.89 7.51 21.18
N GLU A 67 -10.98 7.92 22.06
CA GLU A 67 -10.56 9.31 22.20
C GLU A 67 -9.43 9.60 21.21
N ILE A 68 -9.56 10.68 20.44
CA ILE A 68 -8.59 11.07 19.41
C ILE A 68 -8.21 12.55 19.56
N PRO A 69 -6.98 12.94 19.20
CA PRO A 69 -6.55 14.33 19.28
C PRO A 69 -7.34 15.20 18.30
N VAL A 70 -7.63 16.44 18.71
CA VAL A 70 -8.12 17.48 17.79
C VAL A 70 -6.94 18.01 16.99
N ILE A 71 -6.98 17.87 15.67
CA ILE A 71 -5.96 18.41 14.79
C ILE A 71 -6.18 19.91 14.65
N THR A 72 -5.29 20.70 15.24
CA THR A 72 -5.24 22.15 15.07
C THR A 72 -4.18 22.53 14.03
N THR A 73 -4.31 23.67 13.38
CA THR A 73 -3.39 24.16 12.33
C THR A 73 -1.92 24.30 12.77
N GLY A 74 -1.62 24.20 14.07
CA GLY A 74 -0.27 24.16 14.64
C GLY A 74 0.35 22.75 14.77
N TYR A 75 -0.42 21.67 14.57
CA TYR A 75 0.10 20.30 14.56
C TYR A 75 0.78 20.02 13.21
N LYS A 76 1.98 20.58 13.04
CA LYS A 76 2.96 20.00 12.11
C LYS A 76 3.41 18.69 12.74
N THR A 77 3.04 17.58 12.13
CA THR A 77 3.71 16.30 12.42
C THR A 77 5.20 16.53 12.21
N ASN A 78 5.97 16.42 13.28
CA ASN A 78 7.43 16.31 13.22
C ASN A 78 7.73 14.93 12.62
N LEU A 79 7.45 14.76 11.33
CA LEU A 79 8.10 13.75 10.52
C LEU A 79 9.54 14.23 10.38
N GLU A 80 10.37 13.82 11.33
CA GLU A 80 11.79 14.10 11.33
C GLU A 80 12.36 13.67 9.98
N LYS A 81 12.99 14.63 9.29
CA LYS A 81 13.75 14.39 8.07
C LYS A 81 15.05 13.67 8.46
N THR A 82 14.98 12.39 8.78
CA THR A 82 16.19 11.57 8.92
C THR A 82 16.74 11.21 7.54
N PRO A 83 18.06 11.32 7.32
CA PRO A 83 18.65 11.06 6.01
C PRO A 83 18.73 9.56 5.75
N GLY A 84 17.71 8.99 5.09
CA GLY A 84 17.81 7.68 4.46
C GLY A 84 18.88 7.71 3.36
N ARG A 85 19.86 6.82 3.40
CA ARG A 85 20.89 6.69 2.37
C ARG A 85 20.25 6.09 1.12
N VAL A 86 20.16 6.89 0.05
CA VAL A 86 19.88 6.40 -1.30
C VAL A 86 21.24 6.17 -1.94
N SER A 87 21.55 4.91 -2.25
CA SER A 87 22.79 4.54 -2.93
C SER A 87 22.49 4.45 -4.41
N GLU A 88 22.92 5.43 -5.20
CA GLU A 88 22.97 5.26 -6.65
C GLU A 88 24.24 4.46 -7.01
N LYS A 89 24.06 3.20 -7.45
CA LYS A 89 24.72 2.59 -8.63
C LYS A 89 24.73 1.06 -8.59
N GLY A 90 24.44 0.48 -9.76
CA GLY A 90 24.88 -0.84 -10.19
C GLY A 90 23.87 -1.47 -11.15
N LYS A 91 24.16 -1.49 -12.46
CA LYS A 91 23.38 -2.28 -13.44
C LYS A 91 23.65 -3.76 -13.21
N GLU A 92 23.02 -4.37 -12.22
CA GLU A 92 22.76 -5.81 -12.25
C GLU A 92 21.57 -6.08 -13.19
N GLN A 93 21.57 -7.24 -13.85
CA GLN A 93 20.47 -7.64 -14.72
C GLN A 93 19.17 -7.63 -13.90
N SER A 94 18.32 -6.64 -14.18
CA SER A 94 16.99 -6.57 -13.59
C SER A 94 16.26 -7.89 -13.92
N PRO A 95 15.63 -8.56 -12.93
CA PRO A 95 14.89 -9.77 -13.20
C PRO A 95 13.83 -9.51 -14.29
N PRO A 96 13.50 -10.53 -15.11
CA PRO A 96 12.58 -10.33 -16.22
C PRO A 96 11.24 -9.82 -15.70
N SER A 97 10.77 -8.74 -16.30
CA SER A 97 9.45 -8.19 -15.98
C SER A 97 8.34 -9.07 -16.55
N PHE A 98 7.19 -9.06 -15.89
CA PHE A 98 5.99 -9.74 -16.35
C PHE A 98 4.75 -8.85 -16.18
N TYR A 99 3.66 -9.23 -16.84
CA TYR A 99 2.37 -8.54 -16.72
C TYR A 99 1.41 -9.40 -15.91
N ALA A 100 0.64 -8.76 -15.04
CA ALA A 100 -0.45 -9.40 -14.32
C ALA A 100 -1.54 -8.36 -14.01
N GLU A 101 -2.78 -8.84 -13.93
CA GLU A 101 -3.91 -7.99 -13.59
C GLU A 101 -3.96 -7.78 -12.07
N MET A 102 -4.08 -6.52 -11.67
CA MET A 102 -4.35 -6.12 -10.29
C MET A 102 -5.40 -5.03 -10.35
N MET A 103 -6.51 -5.21 -9.63
CA MET A 103 -7.63 -4.24 -9.65
C MET A 103 -8.17 -3.96 -11.07
N TYR A 104 -8.24 -4.98 -11.94
CA TYR A 104 -8.63 -4.86 -13.36
C TYR A 104 -7.69 -4.05 -14.26
N ASP A 105 -6.55 -3.60 -13.71
CA ASP A 105 -5.52 -2.88 -14.44
C ASP A 105 -4.33 -3.79 -14.74
N ASN A 106 -3.75 -3.64 -15.93
CA ASN A 106 -2.60 -4.46 -16.33
C ASN A 106 -1.30 -3.84 -15.80
N PHE A 107 -0.82 -4.34 -14.67
CA PHE A 107 0.41 -3.87 -14.03
C PHE A 107 1.65 -4.51 -14.66
N THR A 108 2.76 -3.77 -14.66
CA THR A 108 4.08 -4.33 -14.96
C THR A 108 4.78 -4.66 -13.65
N PHE A 109 5.22 -5.91 -13.49
CA PHE A 109 5.82 -6.42 -12.27
C PHE A 109 7.26 -6.90 -12.49
N VAL A 110 8.05 -6.84 -11.43
CA VAL A 110 9.31 -7.58 -11.29
C VAL A 110 9.28 -8.42 -10.01
N PRO A 111 9.73 -9.68 -10.02
CA PRO A 111 9.69 -10.55 -8.85
C PRO A 111 10.75 -10.15 -7.81
N VAL A 112 10.42 -10.37 -6.53
CA VAL A 112 11.30 -10.13 -5.37
C VAL A 112 11.99 -11.44 -4.98
N TRP A 113 13.30 -11.52 -5.22
CA TRP A 113 14.09 -12.74 -5.01
C TRP A 113 15.06 -12.66 -3.83
N GLY A 114 15.40 -13.81 -3.24
CA GLY A 114 16.43 -13.88 -2.21
C GLY A 114 16.10 -13.03 -0.97
N GLU A 115 17.10 -12.89 -0.09
CA GLU A 115 16.92 -12.25 1.22
C GLU A 115 16.94 -10.73 1.17
N LYS A 116 17.62 -10.14 0.20
CA LYS A 116 17.73 -8.68 0.03
C LYS A 116 17.94 -8.35 -1.43
N GLY A 117 17.57 -7.13 -1.82
CA GLY A 117 17.79 -6.67 -3.17
C GLY A 117 17.36 -5.23 -3.39
N GLU A 118 17.75 -4.70 -4.54
CA GLU A 118 17.32 -3.42 -5.07
C GLU A 118 16.65 -3.67 -6.42
N LEU A 119 15.42 -3.20 -6.59
CA LEU A 119 14.61 -3.41 -7.78
C LEU A 119 14.15 -2.09 -8.36
N GLN A 120 13.97 -2.08 -9.67
CA GLN A 120 13.36 -1.00 -10.42
C GLN A 120 12.40 -1.59 -11.46
N VAL A 121 11.23 -0.97 -11.61
CA VAL A 121 10.28 -1.25 -12.68
C VAL A 121 9.59 0.04 -13.11
N CYS A 122 9.35 0.22 -14.41
CA CYS A 122 8.73 1.43 -14.94
C CYS A 122 7.56 1.10 -15.88
N ALA A 123 6.53 1.94 -15.86
CA ALA A 123 5.45 1.97 -16.83
C ALA A 123 5.14 3.43 -17.18
N ASN A 124 5.09 3.73 -18.49
CA ASN A 124 4.90 5.09 -19.01
C ASN A 124 5.87 6.10 -18.39
N THR A 125 5.37 7.04 -17.59
CA THR A 125 6.17 8.11 -16.94
C THR A 125 6.60 7.77 -15.52
N LEU A 126 6.02 6.73 -14.93
CA LEU A 126 6.29 6.29 -13.57
C LEU A 126 7.35 5.18 -13.54
N CYS A 127 8.34 5.35 -12.68
CA CYS A 127 9.31 4.36 -12.25
C CYS A 127 9.19 4.17 -10.75
N CYS A 128 9.09 2.91 -10.33
CA CYS A 128 9.02 2.48 -8.95
C CYS A 128 10.30 1.74 -8.59
N TYR A 129 10.73 1.94 -7.36
CA TYR A 129 11.98 1.43 -6.83
C TYR A 129 11.75 0.82 -5.47
N LEU A 130 12.44 -0.28 -5.19
CA LEU A 130 12.35 -0.98 -3.93
C LEU A 130 13.74 -1.39 -3.46
N ASN A 131 14.06 -1.04 -2.22
CA ASN A 131 15.12 -1.68 -1.47
C ASN A 131 14.47 -2.51 -0.37
N TYR A 132 14.81 -3.79 -0.27
CA TYR A 132 14.17 -4.69 0.69
C TYR A 132 15.15 -5.63 1.38
N ARG A 133 14.73 -6.11 2.55
CA ARG A 133 15.36 -7.19 3.29
C ARG A 133 14.30 -8.05 3.96
N ARG A 134 14.25 -9.32 3.60
CA ARG A 134 13.42 -10.36 4.23
C ARG A 134 14.13 -10.85 5.48
N ALA A 135 13.40 -10.96 6.60
CA ALA A 135 13.97 -11.50 7.83
C ALA A 135 14.33 -12.99 7.68
N VAL A 136 13.47 -13.74 6.98
CA VAL A 136 13.63 -15.15 6.64
C VAL A 136 13.03 -15.39 5.25
N LEU A 137 13.61 -16.29 4.47
CA LEU A 137 13.02 -16.73 3.21
C LEU A 137 11.81 -17.62 3.50
N THR A 138 10.69 -17.28 2.87
CA THR A 138 9.47 -18.07 2.85
C THR A 138 9.17 -18.47 1.41
N ASP A 139 8.34 -19.51 1.24
CA ASP A 139 7.86 -19.94 -0.08
C ASP A 139 6.88 -18.93 -0.70
N GLU A 140 6.51 -17.87 0.01
CA GLU A 140 5.65 -16.82 -0.52
C GLU A 140 6.38 -16.01 -1.60
N LEU A 141 5.71 -15.88 -2.74
CA LEU A 141 6.14 -15.04 -3.85
C LEU A 141 5.69 -13.59 -3.61
N TYR A 142 6.62 -12.66 -3.81
CA TYR A 142 6.37 -11.22 -3.80
C TYR A 142 6.82 -10.59 -5.11
N ALA A 143 6.20 -9.47 -5.47
CA ALA A 143 6.56 -8.69 -6.65
C ALA A 143 6.46 -7.19 -6.38
N LEU A 144 7.32 -6.41 -7.04
CA LEU A 144 7.17 -4.96 -7.17
C LEU A 144 6.43 -4.66 -8.47
N GLY A 145 5.29 -4.00 -8.38
CA GLY A 145 4.44 -3.59 -9.49
C GLY A 145 4.42 -2.08 -9.70
N VAL A 146 4.22 -1.69 -10.96
CA VAL A 146 3.98 -0.30 -11.38
C VAL A 146 2.80 -0.21 -12.34
N PHE A 147 2.02 0.87 -12.18
CA PHE A 147 0.95 1.26 -13.09
C PHE A 147 0.89 2.78 -13.22
N ASP A 148 0.67 3.28 -14.44
CA ASP A 148 0.53 4.70 -14.77
C ASP A 148 -0.49 4.81 -15.91
N GLY A 149 -1.77 4.94 -15.58
CA GLY A 149 -2.84 4.79 -16.57
C GLY A 149 -4.24 5.12 -16.06
N LEU A 150 -5.19 5.10 -17.00
CA LEU A 150 -6.62 5.33 -16.73
C LEU A 150 -7.30 4.02 -16.34
N HIS A 151 -7.79 3.94 -15.12
CA HIS A 151 -8.68 2.87 -14.67
C HIS A 151 -10.09 3.11 -15.20
N THR A 152 -10.79 2.07 -15.63
CA THR A 152 -12.12 2.20 -16.28
C THR A 152 -13.21 1.25 -15.77
N VAL A 153 -12.86 0.24 -14.97
CA VAL A 153 -13.81 -0.76 -14.47
C VAL A 153 -14.46 -0.24 -13.17
N HIS A 154 -15.79 -0.21 -13.07
CA HIS A 154 -16.49 0.35 -11.89
C HIS A 154 -16.18 1.83 -11.56
N GLY A 155 -15.56 2.57 -12.49
CA GLY A 155 -15.28 4.00 -12.38
C GLY A 155 -14.22 4.41 -13.41
N THR A 156 -14.13 5.70 -13.72
CA THR A 156 -13.10 6.23 -14.62
C THR A 156 -12.24 7.23 -13.89
N TYR A 157 -10.95 6.91 -13.72
CA TYR A 157 -10.04 7.71 -12.93
C TYR A 157 -8.55 7.33 -13.16
N TYR A 158 -7.64 8.31 -13.19
CA TYR A 158 -6.22 8.11 -13.57
C TYR A 158 -5.30 7.84 -12.39
N VAL A 159 -4.62 6.70 -12.38
CA VAL A 159 -3.82 6.20 -11.25
C VAL A 159 -2.34 6.12 -11.62
N GLN A 160 -1.50 6.57 -10.68
CA GLN A 160 -0.09 6.21 -10.62
C GLN A 160 0.14 5.35 -9.39
N ALA A 161 0.63 4.12 -9.53
CA ALA A 161 0.80 3.21 -8.41
C ALA A 161 2.16 2.52 -8.43
N CYS A 162 2.82 2.52 -7.27
CA CYS A 162 3.95 1.63 -6.95
C CYS A 162 3.51 0.68 -5.86
N ALA A 163 3.63 -0.63 -6.04
CA ALA A 163 3.12 -1.60 -5.05
C ALA A 163 4.08 -2.79 -4.87
N LEU A 164 4.54 -3.01 -3.64
CA LEU A 164 5.10 -4.29 -3.21
C LEU A 164 3.94 -5.16 -2.72
N VAL A 165 3.71 -6.30 -3.35
CA VAL A 165 2.55 -7.18 -3.06
C VAL A 165 2.97 -8.62 -2.87
N LYS A 166 2.29 -9.32 -1.96
CA LYS A 166 2.26 -10.78 -1.92
C LYS A 166 1.40 -11.30 -3.07
N CYS A 167 1.90 -12.29 -3.81
CA CYS A 167 1.13 -12.94 -4.86
C CYS A 167 0.20 -14.03 -4.27
N GLY A 168 -0.91 -14.33 -4.97
CA GLY A 168 -1.89 -15.32 -4.52
C GLY A 168 -1.36 -16.76 -4.45
N GLY A 169 -0.32 -17.06 -5.24
CA GLY A 169 0.40 -18.31 -5.23
C GLY A 169 1.81 -18.16 -5.80
N LEU A 170 2.39 -19.27 -6.25
CA LEU A 170 3.76 -19.30 -6.79
C LEU A 170 3.86 -18.91 -8.27
N SER A 171 2.73 -18.73 -8.95
CA SER A 171 2.69 -18.28 -10.34
C SER A 171 2.67 -16.76 -10.42
N PHE A 172 3.45 -16.17 -11.32
CA PHE A 172 3.47 -14.72 -11.56
C PHE A 172 2.10 -14.14 -11.92
N SER A 173 1.24 -14.93 -12.58
CA SER A 173 -0.13 -14.51 -12.91
C SER A 173 -1.04 -14.30 -11.69
N THR A 174 -0.61 -14.71 -10.50
CA THR A 174 -1.37 -14.53 -9.25
C THR A 174 -0.99 -13.26 -8.50
N CYS A 175 0.02 -12.53 -8.96
CA CYS A 175 0.40 -11.25 -8.38
C CYS A 175 -0.66 -10.20 -8.73
N GLY A 176 -1.30 -9.62 -7.70
CA GLY A 176 -2.46 -8.74 -7.86
C GLY A 176 -3.80 -9.35 -7.48
N GLN A 177 -3.84 -10.66 -7.20
CA GLN A 177 -5.03 -11.33 -6.65
C GLN A 177 -5.27 -10.96 -5.19
N GLU A 178 -6.49 -11.19 -4.72
CA GLU A 178 -6.87 -10.96 -3.33
C GLU A 178 -6.22 -11.98 -2.39
N VAL A 179 -5.50 -11.48 -1.39
CA VAL A 179 -4.79 -12.29 -0.40
C VAL A 179 -5.00 -11.69 0.98
N THR A 180 -5.39 -12.52 1.94
CA THR A 180 -5.67 -12.11 3.33
C THR A 180 -4.57 -12.46 4.31
N ASP A 181 -3.69 -13.39 3.94
CA ASP A 181 -2.68 -13.96 4.83
C ASP A 181 -1.28 -13.89 4.22
N ALA A 182 -0.32 -13.52 5.07
CA ALA A 182 1.10 -13.45 4.78
C ALA A 182 1.92 -13.85 6.01
N THR A 183 3.11 -14.37 5.77
CA THR A 183 4.07 -14.78 6.80
C THR A 183 5.42 -14.09 6.63
N ALA A 184 5.76 -13.61 5.43
CA ALA A 184 7.04 -12.95 5.19
C ALA A 184 7.14 -11.61 5.91
N LEU A 185 8.14 -11.49 6.76
CA LEU A 185 8.57 -10.23 7.37
C LEU A 185 9.57 -9.56 6.44
N ILE A 186 9.21 -8.37 5.92
CA ILE A 186 9.99 -7.66 4.91
C ILE A 186 10.21 -6.22 5.38
N ASP A 187 11.45 -5.88 5.69
CA ASP A 187 11.86 -4.49 5.85
C ASP A 187 12.06 -3.89 4.46
N PHE A 188 11.56 -2.68 4.22
CA PHE A 188 11.59 -2.08 2.90
C PHE A 188 11.67 -0.55 2.91
N GLN A 189 12.18 -0.02 1.80
CA GLN A 189 11.96 1.34 1.34
C GLN A 189 11.42 1.27 -0.09
N LEU A 190 10.21 1.79 -0.30
CA LEU A 190 9.53 1.89 -1.58
C LEU A 190 9.49 3.36 -1.99
N TRP A 191 9.85 3.68 -3.22
CA TRP A 191 9.76 5.05 -3.73
C TRP A 191 9.44 5.11 -5.21
N GLY A 192 8.90 6.24 -5.66
CA GLY A 192 8.57 6.47 -7.07
C GLY A 192 8.59 7.96 -7.43
N ASN A 193 8.84 8.24 -8.72
CA ASN A 193 8.82 9.58 -9.30
C ASN A 193 7.38 10.03 -9.62
N MET A 194 6.53 10.06 -8.59
CA MET A 194 5.11 10.41 -8.72
C MET A 194 4.94 11.79 -9.36
N SER A 195 4.00 11.92 -10.29
CA SER A 195 3.68 13.17 -10.98
C SER A 195 2.57 13.98 -10.30
N THR A 196 1.93 13.40 -9.28
CA THR A 196 0.85 14.01 -8.50
C THR A 196 1.28 14.21 -7.04
N PRO A 197 0.84 15.30 -6.37
CA PRO A 197 1.03 15.46 -4.94
C PRO A 197 0.06 14.61 -4.10
N TYR A 198 -0.99 14.05 -4.70
CA TYR A 198 -2.04 13.30 -4.01
C TYR A 198 -1.70 11.82 -3.92
N ILE A 199 -0.89 11.48 -2.92
CA ILE A 199 -0.32 10.13 -2.74
C ILE A 199 -0.81 9.55 -1.42
N PHE A 200 -1.43 8.40 -1.51
CA PHE A 200 -2.00 7.62 -0.42
C PHE A 200 -1.00 6.52 -0.03
N PRO A 201 -0.36 6.59 1.16
CA PRO A 201 0.56 5.57 1.63
C PRO A 201 -0.23 4.37 2.19
N LEU A 202 -0.22 3.26 1.46
CA LEU A 202 -0.89 2.03 1.83
C LEU A 202 0.10 1.07 2.50
N LEU A 203 -0.29 0.48 3.63
CA LEU A 203 0.48 -0.55 4.31
C LEU A 203 -0.48 -1.51 5.02
N LEU A 204 -0.59 -2.72 4.48
CA LEU A 204 -1.49 -3.75 4.96
C LEU A 204 -0.71 -5.02 5.29
N THR A 205 -0.99 -5.60 6.44
CA THR A 205 -0.35 -6.83 6.92
C THR A 205 -1.39 -7.93 7.15
N SER A 206 -0.89 -9.14 7.37
CA SER A 206 -1.66 -10.38 7.49
C SER A 206 -2.91 -10.24 8.38
N GLY A 207 -4.01 -10.86 7.97
CA GLY A 207 -5.31 -10.73 8.63
C GLY A 207 -6.01 -9.39 8.40
N ILE A 208 -5.63 -8.64 7.35
CA ILE A 208 -6.16 -7.29 7.04
C ILE A 208 -5.96 -6.35 8.22
N THR A 209 -4.75 -6.37 8.78
CA THR A 209 -4.36 -5.51 9.89
C THR A 209 -3.52 -4.34 9.38
N LEU A 210 -3.78 -3.16 9.93
CA LEU A 210 -3.12 -1.94 9.51
C LEU A 210 -1.79 -1.74 10.23
N ASP A 211 -0.83 -1.14 9.53
CA ASP A 211 0.40 -0.64 10.10
C ASP A 211 0.69 0.75 9.54
N PHE A 212 1.65 1.45 10.14
CA PHE A 212 2.15 2.75 9.71
C PHE A 212 3.61 2.63 9.28
N ALA A 213 3.99 3.37 8.25
CA ALA A 213 5.41 3.49 7.90
C ALA A 213 6.17 4.28 8.96
N ASP A 214 7.44 3.96 9.13
CA ASP A 214 8.33 4.67 10.06
C ASP A 214 8.71 6.05 9.48
N HIS A 215 8.90 6.10 8.16
CA HIS A 215 9.21 7.34 7.44
C HIS A 215 8.51 7.35 6.09
N MET A 216 8.07 8.56 5.69
CA MET A 216 7.50 8.80 4.37
C MET A 216 7.62 10.28 3.99
N GLY A 217 7.47 10.57 2.70
CA GLY A 217 7.38 11.93 2.19
C GLY A 217 8.22 12.16 0.93
N TRP A 218 8.39 13.43 0.57
CA TRP A 218 9.13 13.84 -0.62
C TRP A 218 10.64 13.98 -0.35
N LYS A 219 11.45 13.40 -1.23
CA LYS A 219 12.91 13.56 -1.28
C LYS A 219 13.42 13.44 -2.72
N ASN A 220 14.20 14.41 -3.18
CA ASN A 220 14.81 14.41 -4.51
C ASN A 220 13.81 14.06 -5.65
N ASN A 221 12.64 14.73 -5.66
CA ASN A 221 11.54 14.49 -6.61
C ASN A 221 10.93 13.07 -6.59
N HIS A 222 11.20 12.28 -5.55
CA HIS A 222 10.55 11.00 -5.32
C HIS A 222 9.73 11.08 -4.05
N TYR A 223 8.56 10.45 -4.06
CA TYR A 223 7.84 10.16 -2.83
C TYR A 223 8.27 8.78 -2.35
N PHE A 224 8.54 8.63 -1.05
CA PHE A 224 8.94 7.36 -0.47
C PHE A 224 8.11 6.98 0.75
N LEU A 225 8.12 5.69 1.04
CA LEU A 225 7.54 5.02 2.20
C LEU A 225 8.56 3.98 2.68
N SER A 226 8.87 3.93 3.97
CA SER A 226 9.76 2.91 4.52
C SER A 226 9.29 2.33 5.83
N LYS A 227 9.52 1.04 6.01
CA LYS A 227 9.24 0.29 7.23
C LYS A 227 10.39 -0.63 7.56
N ASN A 228 10.86 -0.58 8.80
CA ASN A 228 11.90 -1.45 9.34
C ASN A 228 11.36 -2.24 10.54
N ARG A 229 12.02 -3.36 10.87
CA ARG A 229 11.64 -4.23 12.00
C ARG A 229 10.18 -4.69 11.91
N THR A 230 9.76 -5.12 10.73
CA THR A 230 8.42 -5.67 10.51
C THR A 230 8.14 -6.85 11.43
N SER A 231 6.96 -6.86 12.06
CA SER A 231 6.54 -7.90 13.02
C SER A 231 5.31 -8.69 12.59
N SER A 232 4.71 -8.33 11.45
CA SER A 232 3.56 -9.00 10.84
C SER A 232 3.84 -9.26 9.37
N GLY A 233 3.29 -10.35 8.82
CA GLY A 233 3.49 -10.71 7.42
C GLY A 233 2.93 -9.63 6.49
N LEU A 234 3.72 -9.21 5.50
CA LEU A 234 3.33 -8.11 4.60
C LEU A 234 2.34 -8.58 3.54
N LEU A 235 1.16 -7.96 3.43
CA LEU A 235 0.26 -8.20 2.28
C LEU A 235 0.57 -7.22 1.15
N THR A 236 0.62 -5.93 1.49
CA THR A 236 0.99 -4.89 0.55
C THR A 236 1.65 -3.70 1.24
N ALA A 237 2.59 -3.08 0.54
CA ALA A 237 3.02 -1.71 0.77
C ALA A 237 2.95 -0.97 -0.56
N ALA A 238 2.24 0.16 -0.62
CA ALA A 238 2.04 0.86 -1.88
C ALA A 238 2.01 2.39 -1.73
N LEU A 239 2.41 3.04 -2.82
CA LEU A 239 2.18 4.45 -3.10
C LEU A 239 1.06 4.52 -4.12
N TYR A 240 -0.14 4.84 -3.68
CA TYR A 240 -1.29 4.98 -4.58
C TYR A 240 -1.50 6.45 -4.88
N GLY A 241 -1.31 6.88 -6.13
CA GLY A 241 -1.39 8.27 -6.57
C GLY A 241 -2.61 8.53 -7.44
N ARG A 242 -3.33 9.62 -7.15
CA ARG A 242 -4.46 10.09 -7.96
C ARG A 242 -4.05 11.30 -8.78
N TRP A 243 -4.15 11.21 -10.10
CA TRP A 243 -3.88 12.33 -11.01
C TRP A 243 -5.19 12.91 -11.54
N TYR A 244 -5.89 13.67 -10.71
CA TYR A 244 -7.26 14.12 -10.97
C TYR A 244 -7.43 14.92 -12.27
N GLU A 245 -6.41 15.66 -12.71
CA GLU A 245 -6.44 16.41 -13.96
C GLU A 245 -6.42 15.53 -15.23
N LYS A 246 -6.20 14.21 -15.07
CA LYS A 246 -6.16 13.22 -16.14
C LYS A 246 -7.34 12.22 -16.12
N ASP A 247 -8.30 12.41 -15.21
CA ASP A 247 -9.51 11.57 -15.13
C ASP A 247 -10.35 11.64 -16.42
#